data_AF-P0C910-F1
#
_entry.id   AF-P0C910-F1
#
_cell.length_a   1.000
_cell.length_b   1.000
_cell.length_c   1.000
_cell.angle_alpha   90.00
_cell.angle_beta   90.00
_cell.angle_gamma   90.00
#
_symmetry.space_group_name_H-M   'P 1'
#
loop_
_entity.id
_entity.type
_entity.pdbx_description
1 polymer ?
#
loop_
_entity_poly.entity_id
_entity_poly.type
_entity_poly.pdbx_seq_one_letter_code
_entity_poly.pdbx_strand_id
1 'polypeptide(L)' 'GRDGYIVDTKNCVYHCYPPCDGLCKKNQAKSGSCGFLYPSGLACWCVALPENVPIKDPNDDCHK' A
#
# COMPACT_ATOMS: atom_id res chain seq x y z
N GLY A 1 2.79 -4.92 13.59
CA GLY A 1 3.17 -5.06 12.18
C GLY A 1 1.96 -5.60 11.48
N ARG A 2 1.39 -4.83 10.55
CA ARG A 2 0.09 -5.12 9.94
C ARG A 2 0.22 -5.25 8.43
N ASP A 3 -0.69 -5.98 7.84
CA ASP A 3 -0.76 -6.15 6.39
C ASP A 3 -1.75 -5.13 5.82
N GLY A 4 -1.49 -4.66 4.61
CA GLY A 4 -2.40 -3.69 3.99
C GLY A 4 -1.91 -3.13 2.66
N TYR A 5 -2.82 -2.46 1.97
CA TYR A 5 -2.50 -1.67 0.78
C TYR A 5 -1.81 -0.37 1.20
N ILE A 6 -0.53 -0.22 0.88
CA ILE A 6 0.23 0.99 1.23
C ILE A 6 -0.28 2.18 0.43
N VAL A 7 -0.37 3.34 1.08
CA VAL A 7 -0.81 4.60 0.47
C VAL A 7 0.17 5.73 0.76
N ASP A 8 0.08 6.79 -0.02
CA ASP A 8 0.72 8.06 0.32
C ASP A 8 -0.07 8.83 1.40
N THR A 9 0.38 10.06 1.71
CA THR A 9 -0.27 10.92 2.71
C THR A 9 -1.66 11.43 2.27
N LYS A 10 -2.05 11.19 1.02
CA LYS A 10 -3.34 11.57 0.43
C LYS A 10 -4.25 10.35 0.23
N ASN A 11 -3.95 9.23 0.89
CA ASN A 11 -4.72 7.99 0.81
C ASN A 11 -4.81 7.39 -0.62
N CYS A 12 -3.84 7.72 -1.47
CA CYS A 12 -3.70 7.19 -2.82
C CYS A 12 -2.82 5.94 -2.80
N VAL A 13 -3.29 4.85 -3.43
CA VAL A 13 -2.54 3.60 -3.51
C VAL A 13 -1.32 3.74 -4.41
N TYR A 14 -0.27 2.98 -4.10
CA TYR A 14 0.81 2.76 -5.06
C TYR A 14 0.41 1.66 -6.04
N HIS A 15 0.36 1.98 -7.33
CA HIS A 15 0.15 0.99 -8.38
C HIS A 15 1.36 0.06 -8.50
N CYS A 16 1.15 -1.14 -9.05
CA CYS A 16 2.14 -2.23 -9.09
C CYS A 16 3.35 -2.01 -10.02
N TYR A 17 3.62 -0.77 -10.40
CA TYR A 17 4.79 -0.38 -11.19
C TYR A 17 5.42 0.88 -10.57
N PRO A 18 6.62 0.79 -9.97
CA PRO A 18 7.53 -0.38 -9.90
C PRO A 18 6.99 -1.55 -9.05
N PRO A 19 7.62 -2.75 -9.09
CA PRO A 19 7.20 -3.90 -8.29
C PRO A 19 7.10 -3.60 -6.79
N CYS A 20 6.01 -4.07 -6.18
CA CYS A 20 5.62 -3.72 -4.80
C CYS A 20 6.61 -4.17 -3.72
N ASP A 21 7.34 -5.27 -3.93
CA ASP A 21 8.26 -5.80 -2.91
C ASP A 21 9.35 -4.78 -2.50
N GLY A 22 9.92 -4.06 -3.48
CA GLY A 22 10.92 -3.03 -3.23
C GLY A 22 10.34 -1.84 -2.45
N LEU A 23 9.14 -1.39 -2.82
CA LEU A 23 8.42 -0.32 -2.11
C LEU A 23 8.10 -0.71 -0.67
N CYS A 24 7.55 -1.91 -0.46
CA CYS A 24 7.18 -2.41 0.85
C CYS A 24 8.42 -2.58 1.75
N LYS A 25 9.50 -3.17 1.24
CA LYS A 25 10.77 -3.29 1.98
C LYS A 25 11.41 -1.95 2.31
N LYS A 26 11.35 -0.96 1.40
CA LYS A 26 11.78 0.42 1.68
C LYS A 26 11.01 1.05 2.85
N ASN A 27 9.75 0.65 3.04
CA ASN A 27 8.90 1.03 4.15
C ASN A 27 8.93 0.02 5.32
N GLN A 28 10.01 -0.77 5.43
CA GLN A 28 10.27 -1.71 6.52
C GLN A 28 9.24 -2.86 6.64
N ALA A 29 8.47 -3.13 5.59
CA ALA A 29 7.67 -4.35 5.51
C ALA A 29 8.57 -5.58 5.27
N LYS A 30 8.05 -6.77 5.57
CA LYS A 30 8.73 -8.04 5.28
C LYS A 30 8.79 -8.34 3.78
N SER A 31 7.70 -8.06 3.07
CA SER A 31 7.57 -8.30 1.62
C SER A 31 6.43 -7.48 1.04
N GLY A 32 6.34 -7.45 -0.29
CA GLY A 32 5.23 -6.83 -1.01
C GLY A 32 4.81 -7.60 -2.26
N SER A 33 3.53 -7.52 -2.60
CA SER A 33 2.96 -8.13 -3.81
C SER A 33 1.96 -7.19 -4.47
N CYS A 34 1.68 -7.44 -5.75
CA CYS A 34 0.60 -6.76 -6.45
C CYS A 34 -0.73 -7.43 -6.12
N GLY A 35 -1.70 -6.66 -5.61
CA GLY A 35 -3.07 -7.08 -5.36
C GLY A 35 -4.07 -6.22 -6.13
N PHE A 36 -5.34 -6.59 -6.07
CA PHE A 36 -6.44 -5.78 -6.62
C PHE A 36 -7.30 -5.24 -5.49
N LEU A 37 -7.46 -3.92 -5.46
CA LEU A 37 -8.28 -3.20 -4.50
C LEU A 37 -9.38 -2.44 -5.24
N TYR A 38 -10.63 -2.83 -5.08
CA TYR A 38 -11.76 -2.09 -5.65
C TYR A 38 -12.04 -0.83 -4.81
N PRO A 39 -12.25 0.37 -5.41
CA PRO A 39 -12.20 0.70 -6.84
C PRO A 39 -10.82 1.16 -7.34
N SER A 40 -9.79 1.20 -6.49
CA SER A 40 -8.45 1.73 -6.81
C SER A 40 -7.67 0.96 -7.88
N GLY A 41 -8.06 -0.26 -8.23
CA GLY A 41 -7.40 -1.09 -9.24
C GLY A 41 -6.21 -1.88 -8.68
N LEU A 42 -5.18 -2.09 -9.51
CA LEU A 42 -3.97 -2.81 -9.11
C LEU A 42 -3.15 -1.97 -8.13
N ALA A 43 -2.93 -2.48 -6.91
CA ALA A 43 -2.33 -1.77 -5.80
C ALA A 43 -1.32 -2.63 -5.05
N CYS A 44 -0.33 -2.00 -4.43
CA CYS A 44 0.69 -2.69 -3.65
C CYS A 44 0.19 -3.09 -2.27
N TRP A 45 0.16 -4.40 -2.03
CA TRP A 45 -0.06 -5.00 -0.72
C TRP A 45 1.28 -5.29 -0.05
N CYS A 46 1.43 -4.83 1.19
CA CYS A 46 2.62 -5.07 1.99
C CYS A 46 2.31 -5.99 3.17
N VAL A 47 3.26 -6.87 3.50
CA VAL A 47 3.16 -7.80 4.63
C VAL A 47 4.05 -7.32 5.77
N ALA A 48 3.49 -7.21 6.97
CA ALA A 48 4.13 -6.78 8.20
C ALA A 48 4.72 -5.35 8.13
N LEU A 49 3.94 -4.38 7.63
CA LEU A 49 4.29 -2.96 7.74
C LEU A 49 4.31 -2.49 9.20
N PRO A 50 5.20 -1.55 9.57
CA PRO A 50 5.11 -0.84 10.83
C PRO A 50 3.78 -0.09 10.99
N GLU A 51 3.29 0.07 12.23
CA GLU A 51 1.99 0.69 12.53
C GLU A 51 1.92 2.17 12.09
N ASN A 52 3.07 2.85 12.02
CA ASN A 52 3.18 4.25 11.59
C ASN A 52 3.14 4.43 10.06
N VAL A 53 3.15 3.35 9.27
CA VAL A 53 3.01 3.45 7.80
C VAL A 53 1.53 3.52 7.42
N PRO A 54 1.11 4.52 6.64
CA PRO A 54 -0.25 4.63 6.14
C PRO A 54 -0.64 3.43 5.26
N ILE A 55 -1.83 2.89 5.49
CA ILE A 55 -2.49 1.93 4.61
C ILE A 55 -3.85 2.50 4.21
N LYS A 56 -4.41 2.00 3.11
CA LYS A 56 -5.68 2.48 2.54
C LYS A 56 -6.79 2.48 3.60
N ASP A 57 -7.35 3.67 3.86
CA ASP A 57 -8.62 3.79 4.53
C ASP A 57 -9.75 3.59 3.49
N PRO A 58 -10.63 2.59 3.65
CA PRO A 58 -11.75 2.36 2.73
C PRO A 58 -12.85 3.43 2.82
N ASN A 59 -12.85 4.29 3.85
CA ASN A 59 -13.84 5.34 4.04
C ASN A 59 -13.37 6.71 3.51
N ASP A 60 -12.16 6.78 2.97
CA ASP A 60 -11.58 8.01 2.45
C ASP A 60 -11.11 7.82 1.01
N ASP A 61 -11.32 8.84 0.19
CA ASP A 61 -10.93 8.84 -1.21
C ASP A 61 -9.45 9.22 -1.37
N CYS A 62 -8.89 8.98 -2.56
CA CYS A 62 -7.57 9.49 -2.90
C CYS A 62 -7.68 10.98 -3.23
N HIS A 63 -6.97 11.82 -2.49
CA HIS A 63 -6.97 13.27 -2.68
C HIS A 63 -5.90 13.68 -3.70
N LYS A 64 -6.20 14.65 -4.56
CA LYS A 64 -5.25 15.15 -5.57
C LYS A 64 -4.25 16.16 -5.03
#